data_AF-A0A8J8FSZ1-F1
#
_entry.id   AF-A0A8J8FSZ1-F1
#
_cell.length_a   1.000
_cell.length_b   1.000
_cell.length_c   1.000
_cell.angle_alpha   90.00
_cell.angle_beta   90.00
_cell.angle_gamma   90.00
#
_symmetry.space_group_name_H-M   'P 1'
#
loop_
_entity.id
_entity.type
_entity.pdbx_description
1 polymer ?
#
loop_
_entity_poly.entity_id
_entity_poly.type
_entity_poly.pdbx_seq_one_letter_code
_entity_poly.pdbx_strand_id
1 'polypeptide(L)'
;MAPSYDFIKHAFLPVLAQMGVESSIEIERYGFYPVGAGKWQIKITPPQQYSKIKLEERGDLLDMQGQCISAGIANNVIERERKQLLKKLNWPANDGVGSCILHIRRK
;
A
#
# COMPACT_ATOMS: atom_id res chain seq x y z
N MET A 1 3.92 13.54 11.44
CA MET A 1 3.19 12.56 10.58
C MET A 1 4.12 12.13 9.47
N ALA A 2 4.08 10.87 9.05
CA ALA A 2 4.94 10.30 8.00
C ALA A 2 4.12 9.36 7.09
N PRO A 3 4.51 9.16 5.81
CA PRO A 3 3.86 8.18 4.95
C PRO A 3 4.03 6.75 5.49
N SER A 4 3.05 5.88 5.22
CA SER A 4 3.14 4.46 5.58
C SER A 4 4.07 3.70 4.63
N TYR A 5 4.54 2.53 5.08
CA TYR A 5 5.25 1.57 4.24
C TYR A 5 4.43 1.21 2.98
N ASP A 6 3.15 0.93 3.16
CA ASP A 6 2.26 0.52 2.07
C ASP A 6 2.07 1.65 1.03
N PHE A 7 2.02 2.91 1.46
CA PHE A 7 2.00 4.04 0.53
C PHE A 7 3.30 4.10 -0.31
N ILE A 8 4.46 3.96 0.33
CA ILE A 8 5.75 3.95 -0.36
C ILE A 8 5.77 2.83 -1.39
N LYS A 9 5.44 1.61 -0.97
CA LYS A 9 5.49 0.41 -1.82
C LYS A 9 4.50 0.47 -2.99
N HIS A 10 3.29 0.95 -2.77
CA HIS A 10 2.19 0.74 -3.72
C HIS A 10 1.77 1.98 -4.50
N ALA A 11 2.09 3.18 -4.01
CA ALA A 11 1.76 4.43 -4.68
C ALA A 11 3.02 5.17 -5.18
N PHE A 12 4.05 5.27 -4.34
CA PHE A 12 5.20 6.13 -4.63
C PHE A 12 6.23 5.45 -5.54
N LEU A 13 6.74 4.27 -5.17
CA LEU A 13 7.76 3.57 -5.96
C LEU A 13 7.31 3.22 -7.38
N PRO A 14 6.03 2.83 -7.64
CA PRO A 14 5.58 2.61 -9.01
C PRO A 14 5.66 3.86 -9.89
N VAL A 15 5.49 5.06 -9.33
CA VAL A 15 5.67 6.31 -10.07
C VAL A 15 7.15 6.58 -10.36
N LEU A 16 8.04 6.31 -9.41
CA LEU A 16 9.49 6.41 -9.64
C LEU A 16 9.99 5.41 -10.68
N ALA A 17 9.39 4.22 -10.74
CA ALA A 17 9.69 3.24 -11.77
C ALA A 17 9.35 3.77 -13.19
N GLN A 18 8.28 4.56 -13.34
CA GLN A 18 7.97 5.23 -14.62
C GLN A 18 9.03 6.27 -15.02
N MET A 19 9.80 6.79 -14.05
CA MET A 19 10.94 7.68 -14.30
C MET A 19 12.25 6.93 -14.57
N GLY A 20 12.24 5.59 -14.50
CA GLY A 20 13.39 4.70 -14.71
C GLY A 20 14.04 4.19 -13.42
N VAL A 21 13.51 4.49 -12.23
CA VAL A 21 14.10 4.02 -10.97
C VAL A 21 13.68 2.59 -10.67
N GLU A 22 14.64 1.67 -10.69
CA GLU A 22 14.42 0.31 -10.24
C GLU A 22 14.56 0.23 -8.72
N SER A 23 13.64 -0.49 -8.07
CA SER A 23 13.72 -0.72 -6.63
C SER A 23 13.10 -2.05 -6.22
N SER A 24 13.60 -2.59 -5.11
CA SER A 24 12.99 -3.71 -4.40
C SER A 24 12.82 -3.32 -2.94
N ILE A 25 11.65 -3.63 -2.36
CA ILE A 25 11.28 -3.23 -1.01
C ILE A 25 10.63 -4.40 -0.28
N GLU A 26 11.01 -4.60 0.98
CA GLU A 26 10.49 -5.66 1.83
C GLU A 26 10.34 -5.17 3.26
N ILE A 27 9.31 -5.67 3.95
CA ILE A 27 9.03 -5.37 5.35
C ILE A 27 9.26 -6.63 6.16
N GLU A 28 10.11 -6.53 7.17
CA GLU A 28 10.36 -7.61 8.13
C GLU A 28 9.34 -7.52 9.27
N ARG A 29 9.01 -6.31 9.72
CA ARG A 29 8.09 -6.09 10.84
C ARG A 29 7.43 -4.71 10.78
N TYR A 30 6.12 -4.66 10.96
CA TYR A 30 5.41 -3.39 11.19
C TYR A 30 5.74 -2.82 12.57
N GLY A 31 5.90 -1.51 12.65
CA GLY A 31 6.08 -0.78 13.90
C GLY A 31 5.00 0.26 14.07
N PHE A 32 4.19 0.12 15.12
CA PHE A 32 3.08 1.03 15.39
C PHE A 32 3.49 2.04 16.46
N TYR A 33 3.06 3.29 16.29
CA TYR A 33 3.24 4.33 17.29
C TYR A 33 2.54 3.94 18.62
N PRO A 34 3.10 4.27 19.80
CA PRO A 34 4.32 5.06 20.03
C PRO A 34 5.61 4.23 20.06
N VAL A 35 5.51 2.93 20.32
CA VAL A 35 6.69 2.06 20.54
C VAL A 35 7.54 1.95 19.27
N GLY A 36 6.90 1.90 18.10
CA GLY A 36 7.59 1.79 16.82
C GLY A 36 8.24 0.41 16.66
N ALA A 37 9.57 0.39 16.52
CA ALA A 37 10.38 -0.82 16.29
C ALA A 37 10.07 -1.61 15.00
N GLY A 38 9.44 -0.96 14.02
CA GLY A 38 9.26 -1.51 12.68
C GLY A 38 10.60 -1.63 11.95
N LYS A 39 10.70 -2.59 11.03
CA LYS A 39 11.90 -2.84 10.23
C LYS A 39 11.50 -3.22 8.81
N TRP A 40 12.07 -2.51 7.86
CA TRP A 40 11.89 -2.74 6.43
C TRP A 40 13.16 -2.27 5.72
N GLN A 41 13.40 -2.80 4.53
CA GLN A 41 14.55 -2.44 3.72
C GLN A 41 14.12 -2.17 2.28
N ILE A 42 14.89 -1.30 1.63
CA ILE A 42 14.73 -0.96 0.23
C ILE A 42 16.11 -0.95 -0.44
N LYS A 43 16.19 -1.55 -1.62
CA LYS A 43 17.33 -1.43 -2.54
C LYS A 43 16.88 -0.62 -3.73
N ILE A 44 17.69 0.35 -4.11
CA ILE A 44 17.39 1.29 -5.20
C ILE A 44 18.55 1.23 -6.19
N THR A 45 18.23 1.01 -7.46
CA THR A 45 19.19 1.13 -8.56
C THR A 45 18.85 2.40 -9.33
N PRO A 46 19.67 3.46 -9.24
CA PRO A 46 19.41 4.71 -9.96
C PRO A 46 19.61 4.49 -11.47
N PRO A 47 18.77 5.08 -12.34
CA PRO A 47 18.95 4.98 -13.77
C PRO A 47 20.15 5.82 -14.24
N GLN A 48 20.73 5.45 -15.39
CA GLN A 48 21.72 6.30 -16.06
C GLN A 48 21.13 7.64 -16.50
N GLN A 49 19.84 7.67 -16.83
CA GLN A 49 19.11 8.87 -17.20
C GLN A 49 17.66 8.78 -16.72
N TYR A 50 17.15 9.86 -16.15
CA TYR A 50 15.75 9.96 -15.73
C TYR A 50 14.82 10.28 -16.91
N SER A 51 13.64 9.67 -16.90
CA SER A 51 12.55 10.00 -17.82
C SER A 51 11.58 11.02 -17.19
N LYS A 52 11.14 11.99 -18.00
CA LYS A 52 10.05 12.90 -17.60
C LYS A 52 8.72 12.15 -17.67
N ILE A 53 7.87 12.34 -16.67
CA ILE A 53 6.50 11.82 -16.64
C ILE A 53 5.50 12.97 -16.50
N LYS A 54 4.32 12.81 -17.10
CA LYS A 54 3.21 13.76 -17.04
C LYS A 54 1.97 13.01 -16.55
N LEU A 55 1.50 13.34 -15.35
CA LEU A 55 0.37 12.68 -14.69
C LEU A 55 -0.73 13.72 -14.45
N GLU A 56 -1.45 14.11 -15.50
CA GLU A 56 -2.49 15.15 -15.43
C GLU A 56 -3.88 14.58 -15.16
N GLU A 57 -4.10 13.32 -15.54
CA GLU A 57 -5.38 12.66 -15.40
C GLU A 57 -5.23 11.38 -14.58
N ARG A 58 -6.28 11.07 -13.81
CA ARG A 58 -6.34 9.85 -13.01
C ARG A 58 -6.57 8.59 -13.87
N GLY A 59 -7.32 8.73 -14.96
CA GLY A 59 -7.82 7.61 -15.76
C GLY A 59 -8.91 6.79 -15.04
N ASP A 60 -9.24 5.65 -15.65
CA ASP A 60 -10.27 4.73 -15.18
C ASP A 60 -9.85 3.99 -13.90
N LEU A 61 -10.85 3.62 -13.09
CA LEU A 61 -10.62 2.74 -11.95
C LEU A 61 -10.51 1.29 -12.44
N LEU A 62 -9.34 0.66 -12.26
CA LEU A 62 -9.08 -0.71 -12.73
C LEU A 62 -9.36 -1.79 -11.68
N ASP A 63 -8.98 -1.54 -10.42
CA ASP A 63 -9.16 -2.47 -9.31
C ASP A 63 -9.16 -1.69 -7.97
N MET A 64 -9.74 -2.28 -6.93
CA MET A 64 -9.66 -1.75 -5.57
C MET A 64 -9.42 -2.85 -4.54
N GLN A 65 -8.57 -2.55 -3.55
CA GLN A 65 -8.23 -3.45 -2.45
C GLN A 65 -8.15 -2.64 -1.15
N GLY A 66 -8.58 -3.21 -0.02
CA GLY A 66 -8.50 -2.59 1.31
C GLY A 66 -8.01 -3.53 2.42
N GLN A 67 -6.91 -3.17 3.10
CA GLN A 67 -6.27 -3.99 4.14
C GLN A 67 -6.59 -3.47 5.53
N CYS A 68 -6.95 -4.37 6.44
CA CYS A 68 -6.93 -4.12 7.87
C CYS A 68 -5.72 -4.84 8.47
N ILE A 69 -4.83 -4.10 9.14
CA ILE A 69 -3.63 -4.63 9.81
C ILE A 69 -3.80 -4.41 11.31
N SER A 70 -3.51 -5.43 12.09
CA SER A 70 -3.59 -5.39 13.55
C SER A 70 -2.34 -5.99 14.17
N ALA A 71 -1.94 -5.44 15.31
CA ALA A 71 -0.88 -5.99 16.14
C ALA A 71 -1.27 -5.80 17.61
N GLY A 72 -1.38 -6.91 18.35
CA GLY A 72 -1.58 -6.87 19.80
C GLY A 72 -2.94 -6.34 20.29
N ILE A 73 -3.98 -6.34 19.44
CA ILE A 73 -5.35 -5.95 19.83
C ILE A 73 -6.36 -7.06 19.50
N ALA A 74 -7.53 -6.99 20.15
CA ALA A 74 -8.58 -8.00 20.00
C ALA A 74 -9.13 -8.08 18.55
N ASN A 75 -9.35 -9.30 18.07
CA ASN A 75 -9.82 -9.56 16.70
C ASN A 75 -11.16 -8.89 16.35
N ASN A 76 -12.03 -8.68 17.34
CA ASN A 76 -13.31 -8.00 17.14
C ASN A 76 -13.14 -6.54 16.63
N VAL A 77 -11.98 -5.91 16.86
CA VAL A 77 -11.67 -4.58 16.33
C VAL A 77 -11.49 -4.65 14.80
N ILE A 78 -10.71 -5.62 14.31
CA ILE A 78 -10.48 -5.83 12.87
C ILE A 78 -11.80 -6.14 12.16
N GLU A 79 -12.62 -7.02 12.73
CA GLU A 79 -13.91 -7.39 12.14
C GLU A 79 -14.83 -6.17 11.99
N ARG A 80 -14.85 -5.30 13.00
CA ARG A 80 -15.62 -4.07 12.97
C ARG A 80 -15.07 -3.09 11.92
N GLU A 81 -13.76 -2.92 11.83
CA GLU A 81 -13.12 -2.06 10.83
C GLU A 81 -13.40 -2.57 9.41
N ARG A 82 -13.19 -3.87 9.16
CA ARG A 82 -13.52 -4.52 7.89
C ARG A 82 -14.98 -4.28 7.52
N LYS A 83 -15.92 -4.49 8.45
CA LYS A 83 -17.34 -4.27 8.20
C LYS A 83 -17.65 -2.81 7.82
N GLN A 84 -17.00 -1.84 8.45
CA GLN A 84 -17.16 -0.43 8.10
C GLN A 84 -16.55 -0.10 6.73
N LEU A 85 -15.39 -0.67 6.41
CA LEU A 85 -14.74 -0.49 5.10
C LEU A 85 -15.64 -1.01 3.98
N LEU A 86 -16.10 -2.26 4.09
CA LEU A 86 -17.00 -2.87 3.09
C LEU A 86 -18.29 -2.06 2.93
N LYS A 87 -18.89 -1.61 4.04
CA LYS A 87 -20.09 -0.78 4.00
C LYS A 87 -19.85 0.56 3.30
N LYS A 88 -18.75 1.25 3.60
CA LYS A 88 -18.46 2.58 3.02
C LYS A 88 -18.10 2.52 1.54
N LEU A 89 -17.50 1.41 1.10
CA LEU A 89 -17.08 1.20 -0.28
C LEU A 89 -18.12 0.44 -1.12
N ASN A 90 -19.27 0.06 -0.54
CA ASN A 90 -20.30 -0.76 -1.16
C ASN A 90 -19.74 -2.08 -1.75
N TRP A 91 -18.83 -2.72 -1.02
CA TRP A 91 -18.24 -4.00 -1.43
C TRP A 91 -19.03 -5.20 -0.89
N PRO A 92 -19.09 -6.31 -1.65
CA PRO A 92 -19.72 -7.54 -1.18
C PRO A 92 -18.95 -8.14 0.01
N ALA A 93 -19.66 -8.88 0.87
CA ALA A 93 -19.10 -9.44 2.10
C ALA A 93 -18.20 -10.68 1.90
N ASN A 94 -18.20 -11.27 0.70
CA ASN A 94 -17.44 -12.46 0.28
C ASN A 94 -16.51 -12.01 -0.88
N ASP A 95 -15.21 -12.30 -0.95
CA ASP A 95 -14.50 -13.56 -0.69
C ASP A 95 -13.06 -13.34 -0.14
N GLY A 96 -12.51 -14.34 0.55
CA GLY A 96 -11.06 -14.53 0.65
C GLY A 96 -10.33 -13.94 1.86
N VAL A 97 -9.46 -14.78 2.44
CA VAL A 97 -8.57 -14.49 3.56
C VAL A 97 -7.51 -13.45 3.17
N GLY A 98 -7.29 -12.46 4.04
CA GLY A 98 -5.98 -11.91 4.38
C GLY A 98 -5.17 -11.20 3.29
N SER A 99 -4.90 -9.92 3.53
CA SER A 99 -4.08 -9.00 2.74
C SER A 99 -4.80 -8.37 1.54
N CYS A 100 -4.99 -7.06 1.60
CA CYS A 100 -5.62 -6.27 0.55
C CYS A 100 -4.87 -4.94 0.44
N ILE A 101 -3.61 -5.10 0.08
CA ILE A 101 -2.68 -4.04 -0.22
C ILE A 101 -3.22 -3.18 -1.38
N LEU A 102 -3.31 -1.86 -1.20
CA LEU A 102 -3.77 -0.95 -2.26
C LEU A 102 -2.71 -0.83 -3.36
N HIS A 103 -2.67 -1.74 -4.32
CA HIS A 103 -2.08 -1.45 -5.62
C HIS A 103 -3.17 -0.98 -6.57
N ILE A 104 -3.11 0.29 -6.97
CA ILE A 104 -3.70 0.66 -8.25
C ILE A 104 -2.78 0.04 -9.30
N ARG A 105 -3.10 -1.16 -9.80
CA ARG A 105 -2.43 -1.70 -10.99
C ARG A 105 -2.86 -0.82 -12.16
N ARG A 106 -1.88 -0.22 -12.83
CA ARG A 106 -2.04 0.70 -13.96
C ARG A 106 -1.66 -0.01 -15.25
N LYS A 107 -2.29 0.36 -16.37
CA LYS A 107 -1.64 0.20 -17.68
C LYS A 107 -0.55 1.25 -17.85
#